data_AF-A0A077X6I4-F1
#
_entry.id   AF-A0A077X6I4-F1
#
_cell.length_a   1.000
_cell.length_b   1.000
_cell.length_c   1.000
_cell.angle_alpha   90.00
_cell.angle_beta   90.00
_cell.angle_gamma   90.00
#
_symmetry.space_group_name_H-M   'P 1'
#
loop_
_entity.id
_entity.type
_entity.pdbx_description
1 polymer ?
#
loop_
_entity_poly.entity_id
_entity_poly.type
_entity_poly.pdbx_seq_one_letter_code
_entity_poly.pdbx_strand_id
1 'polypeptide(L)'
;MPINLCDGINLMDRGILFDRDSQNYRLEGSFTDKHCPDNSCDNDDKKISSAFIAFLVYFNNIGIDENLDSDKIAEYAILWLGHKLNQKTENGTTTLNKFYINHIEKNSHYNQKINTNSSNKIKKNDIENKIKSMNIDIKDMSNFYEVFKLLCKMGGEVDKKETQCNTCLINAREFYEKYENLKNSLDINKGSYYFQLWLSLSKDYDKFKEKYNTRGCSNIKFLETCSQSLVTKSPVTNCPVTTSPVTNSPATNCPATECPVTKNTLITIAIIFVAASILLGVSYKYSLFGFRKRSQKQHLREKLKK
;
A
#
# COMPACT_ATOMS: atom_id res chain seq x y z
N MET A 1 9.83 -18.25 13.57
CA MET A 1 9.52 -16.81 13.39
C MET A 1 8.10 -16.76 12.86
N PRO A 2 7.19 -15.96 13.45
CA PRO A 2 5.83 -15.85 12.93
C PRO A 2 5.88 -15.37 11.48
N ILE A 3 5.06 -15.98 10.62
CA ILE A 3 4.91 -15.60 9.22
C ILE A 3 4.26 -14.21 9.20
N ASN A 4 4.92 -13.25 8.54
CA ASN A 4 4.42 -11.89 8.43
C ASN A 4 3.65 -11.67 7.10
N LEU A 5 3.06 -10.49 6.94
CA LEU A 5 2.30 -10.12 5.74
C LEU A 5 3.11 -10.21 4.44
N CYS A 6 4.39 -9.83 4.47
CA CYS A 6 5.28 -9.89 3.30
C CYS A 6 5.56 -11.35 2.88
N ASP A 7 5.70 -12.27 3.84
CA ASP A 7 5.88 -13.69 3.56
C ASP A 7 4.66 -14.28 2.84
N GLY A 8 3.45 -13.96 3.34
CA GLY A 8 2.21 -14.39 2.68
C GLY A 8 2.03 -13.80 1.29
N ILE A 9 2.37 -12.52 1.09
CA ILE A 9 2.33 -11.90 -0.25
C ILE A 9 3.29 -12.60 -1.21
N ASN A 10 4.52 -12.85 -0.78
CA ASN A 10 5.50 -13.56 -1.61
C ASN A 10 5.03 -14.96 -1.99
N LEU A 11 4.36 -15.66 -1.08
CA LEU A 11 3.77 -16.97 -1.35
C LEU A 11 2.65 -16.86 -2.39
N MET A 12 1.72 -15.91 -2.24
CA MET A 12 0.59 -15.75 -3.15
C MET A 12 1.03 -15.31 -4.55
N ASP A 13 2.05 -14.46 -4.65
CA ASP A 13 2.61 -14.06 -5.94
C ASP A 13 3.28 -15.20 -6.70
N ARG A 14 3.89 -16.16 -5.99
CA ARG A 14 4.46 -17.36 -6.62
C ARG A 14 3.37 -18.37 -6.99
N GLY A 15 2.23 -18.36 -6.30
CA GLY A 15 1.14 -19.30 -6.53
C GLY A 15 0.31 -19.01 -7.79
N ILE A 16 0.41 -17.81 -8.36
CA ILE A 16 -0.28 -17.43 -9.60
C ILE A 16 0.59 -16.48 -10.45
N LEU A 17 0.99 -16.96 -11.62
CA LEU A 17 1.88 -16.26 -12.55
C LEU A 17 1.11 -15.76 -13.76
N PHE A 18 1.38 -14.52 -14.15
CA PHE A 18 0.87 -13.94 -15.39
C PHE A 18 1.89 -14.12 -16.50
N ASP A 19 1.49 -14.75 -17.59
CA ASP A 19 2.27 -14.85 -18.82
C ASP A 19 1.88 -13.72 -19.76
N ARG A 20 2.85 -12.86 -20.09
CA ARG A 20 2.64 -11.69 -20.96
C ARG A 20 2.44 -12.07 -22.42
N ASP A 21 3.00 -13.19 -22.88
CA ASP A 21 2.92 -13.59 -24.27
C ASP A 21 1.54 -14.18 -24.57
N SER A 22 1.06 -15.07 -23.69
CA SER A 22 -0.27 -15.66 -23.81
C SER A 22 -1.39 -14.81 -23.22
N GLN A 23 -1.07 -13.75 -22.47
CA GLN A 23 -2.02 -12.92 -21.70
C GLN A 23 -2.88 -13.74 -20.72
N ASN A 24 -2.36 -14.87 -20.25
CA ASN A 24 -3.07 -15.81 -19.40
C ASN A 24 -2.39 -16.00 -18.03
N TYR A 25 -3.18 -16.45 -17.06
CA TYR A 25 -2.68 -16.88 -15.77
C TYR A 25 -2.38 -18.38 -15.74
N ARG A 26 -1.31 -18.73 -15.02
CA ARG A 26 -0.98 -20.10 -14.62
C ARG A 26 -0.94 -20.20 -13.10
N LEU A 27 -1.64 -21.19 -12.55
CA LEU A 27 -1.49 -21.57 -11.15
C LEU A 27 -0.27 -22.48 -11.01
N GLU A 28 0.64 -22.14 -10.11
CA GLU A 28 1.88 -22.91 -9.85
C GLU A 28 1.86 -23.63 -8.50
N GLY A 29 0.86 -23.36 -7.65
CA GLY A 29 0.81 -23.88 -6.29
C GLY A 29 -0.41 -24.76 -6.05
N SER A 30 -0.19 -25.92 -5.41
CA SER A 30 -1.26 -26.80 -4.92
C SER A 30 -2.10 -26.19 -3.77
N PHE A 31 -1.91 -24.91 -3.48
CA PHE A 31 -2.65 -24.16 -2.49
C PHE A 31 -3.61 -23.17 -3.17
N THR A 32 -3.17 -22.56 -4.27
CA THR A 32 -3.99 -21.64 -5.06
C THR A 32 -4.95 -22.36 -6.00
N ASP A 33 -4.80 -23.65 -6.26
CA ASP A 33 -5.72 -24.51 -7.04
C ASP A 33 -6.85 -25.13 -6.21
N LYS A 34 -6.65 -25.33 -4.89
CA LYS A 34 -7.60 -25.94 -3.94
C LYS A 34 -8.92 -25.20 -3.75
N HIS A 35 -9.06 -24.05 -4.40
CA HIS A 35 -10.22 -23.18 -4.31
C HIS A 35 -10.85 -22.91 -5.68
N CYS A 36 -10.51 -23.73 -6.69
CA CYS A 36 -11.10 -23.64 -8.02
C CYS A 36 -12.60 -23.92 -7.93
N PRO A 37 -13.45 -23.02 -8.45
CA PRO A 37 -14.88 -23.28 -8.50
C PRO A 37 -15.14 -24.51 -9.40
N ASP A 38 -16.09 -25.35 -9.00
CA ASP A 38 -16.46 -26.58 -9.71
C ASP A 38 -15.26 -27.52 -9.98
N ASN A 39 -14.26 -27.51 -9.10
CA ASN A 39 -13.02 -28.29 -9.20
C ASN A 39 -12.18 -28.02 -10.46
N SER A 40 -12.43 -26.92 -11.18
CA SER A 40 -11.66 -26.57 -12.38
C SER A 40 -11.42 -25.06 -12.49
N CYS A 41 -10.17 -24.68 -12.72
CA CYS A 41 -9.79 -23.30 -13.04
C CYS A 41 -9.49 -23.16 -14.54
N ASP A 42 -10.50 -23.46 -15.36
CA ASP A 42 -10.40 -23.49 -16.83
C ASP A 42 -10.15 -22.12 -17.47
N ASN A 43 -10.43 -21.02 -16.76
CA ASN A 43 -10.19 -19.66 -17.20
C ASN A 43 -9.55 -18.81 -16.11
N ASP A 44 -9.04 -17.65 -16.50
CA ASP A 44 -8.28 -16.77 -15.63
C ASP A 44 -9.10 -16.17 -14.49
N ASP A 45 -10.37 -15.86 -14.70
CA ASP A 45 -11.21 -15.33 -13.64
C ASP A 45 -11.38 -16.34 -12.51
N LYS A 46 -11.54 -17.62 -12.87
CA LYS A 46 -11.55 -18.73 -11.91
C LYS A 46 -10.20 -18.90 -11.22
N LYS A 47 -9.08 -18.80 -11.94
CA LYS A 47 -7.72 -18.87 -11.35
C LYS A 47 -7.47 -17.75 -10.35
N ILE A 48 -7.79 -16.50 -10.72
CA ILE A 48 -7.65 -15.33 -9.85
C ILE A 48 -8.58 -15.44 -8.64
N SER A 49 -9.84 -15.85 -8.83
CA SER A 49 -10.79 -16.10 -7.75
C SER A 49 -10.24 -17.14 -6.76
N SER A 50 -9.78 -18.28 -7.27
CA SER A 50 -9.19 -19.35 -6.47
C SER A 50 -7.97 -18.87 -5.67
N ALA A 51 -7.05 -18.16 -6.33
CA ALA A 51 -5.86 -17.62 -5.70
C ALA A 51 -6.17 -16.53 -4.65
N PHE A 52 -7.19 -15.69 -4.87
CA PHE A 52 -7.64 -14.72 -3.88
C PHE A 52 -8.23 -15.39 -2.64
N ILE A 53 -9.04 -16.45 -2.81
CA ILE A 53 -9.57 -17.20 -1.67
C ILE A 53 -8.43 -17.89 -0.92
N ALA A 54 -7.45 -18.44 -1.64
CA ALA A 54 -6.25 -19.00 -1.04
C ALA A 54 -5.49 -17.95 -0.21
N PHE A 55 -5.34 -16.72 -0.72
CA PHE A 55 -4.75 -15.61 0.02
C PHE A 55 -5.45 -15.41 1.37
N LEU A 56 -6.78 -15.27 1.39
CA LEU A 56 -7.53 -15.03 2.62
C LEU A 56 -7.47 -16.23 3.57
N VAL A 57 -7.60 -17.44 3.05
CA VAL A 57 -7.53 -18.67 3.84
C VAL A 57 -6.17 -18.87 4.46
N TYR A 58 -5.10 -18.51 3.75
CA TYR A 58 -3.74 -18.57 4.28
C TYR A 58 -3.66 -17.82 5.60
N PHE A 59 -4.07 -16.55 5.61
CA PHE A 59 -4.04 -15.66 6.78
C PHE A 59 -5.05 -15.98 7.90
N ASN A 60 -5.97 -16.92 7.66
CA ASN A 60 -6.85 -17.46 8.70
C ASN A 60 -6.26 -18.71 9.40
N ASN A 61 -5.14 -19.27 8.93
CA ASN A 61 -4.51 -20.44 9.54
C ASN A 61 -3.74 -20.10 10.83
N ILE A 62 -3.70 -21.07 11.75
CA ILE A 62 -2.95 -21.02 13.00
C ILE A 62 -1.44 -20.94 12.70
N GLY A 63 -0.70 -20.08 13.40
CA GLY A 63 0.76 -19.91 13.26
C GLY A 63 1.21 -18.73 12.38
N ILE A 64 0.25 -18.00 11.80
CA ILE A 64 0.48 -16.67 11.23
C ILE A 64 0.37 -15.63 12.35
N ASP A 65 1.18 -14.57 12.30
CA ASP A 65 1.28 -13.55 13.35
C ASP A 65 -0.11 -13.14 13.88
N GLU A 66 -0.40 -13.56 15.12
CA GLU A 66 -1.68 -13.31 15.79
C GLU A 66 -1.95 -11.81 15.89
N ASN A 67 -0.89 -10.99 15.97
CA ASN A 67 -0.96 -9.53 16.07
C ASN A 67 -1.19 -8.83 14.72
N LEU A 68 -1.15 -9.55 13.59
CA LEU A 68 -1.35 -8.94 12.29
C LEU A 68 -2.79 -8.45 12.16
N ASP A 69 -3.05 -7.18 11.94
CA ASP A 69 -4.42 -6.67 11.88
C ASP A 69 -5.25 -7.31 10.73
N SER A 70 -6.44 -7.82 11.03
CA SER A 70 -7.37 -8.39 10.03
C SER A 70 -7.73 -7.38 8.94
N ASP A 71 -7.91 -6.12 9.32
CA ASP A 71 -8.24 -5.05 8.39
C ASP A 71 -7.06 -4.77 7.44
N LYS A 72 -5.83 -4.89 7.97
CA LYS A 72 -4.61 -4.78 7.19
C LYS A 72 -4.47 -5.93 6.20
N ILE A 73 -4.74 -7.17 6.63
CA ILE A 73 -4.70 -8.32 5.72
C ILE A 73 -5.73 -8.14 4.59
N ALA A 74 -6.96 -7.78 4.95
CA ALA A 74 -8.02 -7.51 3.99
C ALA A 74 -7.62 -6.41 3.00
N GLU A 75 -7.07 -5.30 3.47
CA GLU A 75 -6.59 -4.19 2.63
C GLU A 75 -5.57 -4.65 1.59
N TYR A 76 -4.51 -5.33 2.02
CA TYR A 76 -3.44 -5.76 1.10
C TYR A 76 -3.85 -6.93 0.21
N ALA A 77 -4.76 -7.81 0.66
CA ALA A 77 -5.35 -8.84 -0.20
C ALA A 77 -6.18 -8.21 -1.34
N ILE A 78 -6.96 -7.17 -1.04
CA ILE A 78 -7.74 -6.44 -2.05
C ILE A 78 -6.83 -5.68 -3.02
N LEU A 79 -5.77 -5.03 -2.52
CA LEU A 79 -4.76 -4.39 -3.38
C LEU A 79 -4.06 -5.42 -4.30
N TRP A 80 -3.75 -6.60 -3.76
CA TRP A 80 -3.20 -7.71 -4.55
C TRP A 80 -4.18 -8.15 -5.64
N LEU A 81 -5.47 -8.28 -5.33
CA LEU A 81 -6.51 -8.60 -6.32
C LEU A 81 -6.56 -7.54 -7.42
N GLY A 82 -6.59 -6.25 -7.04
CA GLY A 82 -6.51 -5.15 -7.99
C GLY A 82 -5.27 -5.24 -8.88
N HIS A 83 -4.10 -5.52 -8.31
CA HIS A 83 -2.87 -5.72 -9.08
C HIS A 83 -2.98 -6.85 -10.11
N LYS A 84 -3.54 -8.01 -9.73
CA LYS A 84 -3.75 -9.11 -10.69
C LYS A 84 -4.74 -8.70 -11.79
N LEU A 85 -5.85 -8.07 -11.44
CA LEU A 85 -6.80 -7.59 -12.45
C LEU A 85 -6.18 -6.57 -13.42
N ASN A 86 -5.28 -5.70 -12.92
CA ASN A 86 -4.57 -4.69 -13.72
C ASN A 86 -3.56 -5.28 -14.73
N GLN A 87 -3.10 -6.52 -14.54
CA GLN A 87 -2.14 -7.14 -15.45
C GLN A 87 -2.78 -7.56 -16.79
N LYS A 88 -4.10 -7.77 -16.83
CA LYS A 88 -4.81 -8.10 -18.07
C LYS A 88 -5.25 -6.82 -18.80
N THR A 89 -4.92 -6.74 -20.08
CA THR A 89 -5.35 -5.65 -20.98
C THR A 89 -6.86 -5.66 -21.25
N GLU A 90 -7.49 -6.83 -21.31
CA GLU A 90 -8.93 -7.00 -21.55
C GLU A 90 -9.82 -6.53 -20.38
N ASN A 91 -9.24 -6.42 -19.17
CA ASN A 91 -9.95 -6.01 -17.96
C ASN A 91 -10.18 -4.51 -17.83
N GLY A 92 -9.85 -3.70 -18.85
CA GLY A 92 -9.96 -2.24 -18.82
C GLY A 92 -11.35 -1.67 -18.48
N THR A 93 -12.41 -2.50 -18.51
CA THR A 93 -13.78 -2.12 -18.10
C THR A 93 -14.27 -2.81 -16.81
N THR A 94 -13.55 -3.81 -16.30
CA THR A 94 -13.95 -4.58 -15.13
C THR A 94 -13.59 -3.81 -13.87
N THR A 95 -14.60 -3.44 -13.07
CA THR A 95 -14.37 -2.86 -11.74
C THR A 95 -14.07 -3.96 -10.73
N LEU A 96 -13.30 -3.64 -9.68
CA LEU A 96 -13.00 -4.57 -8.58
C LEU A 96 -14.29 -5.19 -8.00
N ASN A 97 -15.30 -4.35 -7.75
CA ASN A 97 -16.58 -4.80 -7.22
C ASN A 97 -17.32 -5.75 -8.18
N LYS A 98 -17.31 -5.46 -9.49
CA LYS A 98 -17.92 -6.35 -10.50
C LYS A 98 -17.23 -7.72 -10.52
N PHE A 99 -15.89 -7.73 -10.47
CA PHE A 99 -15.14 -8.99 -10.42
C PHE A 99 -15.47 -9.78 -9.14
N TYR A 100 -15.50 -9.11 -7.99
CA TYR A 100 -15.82 -9.74 -6.72
C TYR A 100 -17.20 -10.41 -6.73
N ILE A 101 -18.25 -9.70 -7.13
CA ILE A 101 -19.62 -10.23 -7.18
C ILE A 101 -19.73 -11.41 -8.15
N ASN A 102 -19.06 -11.32 -9.30
CA ASN A 102 -19.22 -12.32 -10.35
C ASN A 102 -18.37 -13.58 -10.16
N HIS A 103 -17.18 -13.46 -9.56
CA HIS A 103 -16.21 -14.56 -9.54
C HIS A 103 -15.76 -14.97 -8.14
N ILE A 104 -15.77 -14.07 -7.16
CA ILE A 104 -15.34 -14.39 -5.79
C ILE A 104 -16.55 -14.80 -4.94
N GLU A 105 -17.59 -13.97 -4.89
CA GLU A 105 -18.78 -14.22 -4.08
C GLU A 105 -19.54 -15.48 -4.52
N LYS A 106 -19.57 -15.75 -5.83
CA LYS A 106 -20.18 -16.95 -6.41
C LYS A 106 -19.32 -18.20 -6.26
N ASN A 107 -18.05 -18.09 -5.89
CA ASN A 107 -17.20 -19.25 -5.68
C ASN A 107 -17.62 -19.97 -4.38
N SER A 108 -18.04 -21.23 -4.50
CA SER A 108 -18.52 -22.04 -3.37
C SER A 108 -17.48 -22.16 -2.25
N HIS A 109 -16.19 -22.24 -2.59
CA HIS A 109 -15.12 -22.32 -1.60
C HIS A 109 -14.96 -21.03 -0.78
N TYR A 110 -15.29 -19.87 -1.35
CA TYR A 110 -15.26 -18.61 -0.61
C TYR A 110 -16.29 -18.63 0.51
N ASN A 111 -17.55 -18.96 0.19
CA ASN A 111 -18.63 -19.01 1.19
C ASN A 111 -18.44 -20.11 2.24
N GLN A 112 -17.76 -21.21 1.90
CA GLN A 112 -17.44 -22.28 2.84
C GLN A 112 -16.30 -21.90 3.80
N LYS A 113 -15.21 -21.33 3.26
CA LYS A 113 -13.96 -21.13 4.02
C LYS A 113 -13.85 -19.74 4.65
N ILE A 114 -14.50 -18.73 4.06
CA ILE A 114 -14.56 -17.34 4.53
C ILE A 114 -16.03 -17.00 4.78
N ASN A 115 -16.58 -17.48 5.89
CA ASN A 115 -17.98 -17.25 6.24
C ASN A 115 -18.12 -16.18 7.35
N THR A 116 -19.33 -15.70 7.56
CA THR A 116 -19.65 -14.64 8.53
C THR A 116 -19.64 -15.10 9.99
N ASN A 117 -19.78 -16.41 10.24
CA ASN A 117 -20.03 -17.00 11.56
C ASN A 117 -18.85 -17.82 12.11
N SER A 118 -17.70 -17.77 11.45
CA SER A 118 -16.51 -18.51 11.85
C SER A 118 -15.69 -17.72 12.86
N SER A 119 -14.89 -18.43 13.66
CA SER A 119 -13.81 -17.85 14.46
C SER A 119 -12.65 -17.32 13.62
N ASN A 120 -12.86 -17.12 12.31
CA ASN A 120 -11.84 -16.65 11.40
C ASN A 120 -11.53 -15.19 11.68
N LYS A 121 -10.25 -14.87 11.54
CA LYS A 121 -9.72 -13.52 11.66
C LYS A 121 -10.28 -12.58 10.59
N ILE A 122 -10.42 -13.10 9.36
CA ILE A 122 -10.97 -12.37 8.22
C ILE A 122 -12.40 -12.83 7.99
N LYS A 123 -13.34 -11.87 7.98
CA LYS A 123 -14.77 -12.13 7.75
C LYS A 123 -15.20 -11.68 6.37
N LYS A 124 -16.17 -12.40 5.81
CA LYS A 124 -16.77 -12.10 4.49
C LYS A 124 -17.30 -10.66 4.41
N ASN A 125 -18.07 -10.24 5.42
CA ASN A 125 -18.69 -8.91 5.42
C ASN A 125 -17.65 -7.78 5.43
N ASP A 126 -16.52 -7.97 6.11
CA ASP A 126 -15.47 -6.96 6.18
C ASP A 126 -14.80 -6.78 4.81
N ILE A 127 -14.51 -7.90 4.13
CA ILE A 127 -13.99 -7.90 2.75
C ILE A 127 -14.99 -7.24 1.79
N GLU A 128 -16.26 -7.64 1.86
CA GLU A 128 -17.32 -7.10 1.00
C GLU A 128 -17.49 -5.59 1.18
N ASN A 129 -17.57 -5.13 2.43
CA ASN A 129 -17.70 -3.71 2.76
C ASN A 129 -16.47 -2.91 2.29
N LYS A 130 -15.26 -3.47 2.46
CA LYS A 130 -14.02 -2.81 2.04
C LYS A 130 -13.94 -2.71 0.51
N ILE A 131 -14.28 -3.77 -0.23
CA ILE A 131 -14.34 -3.75 -1.70
C ILE A 131 -15.38 -2.75 -2.22
N LYS A 132 -16.57 -2.71 -1.61
CA LYS A 132 -17.64 -1.78 -2.02
C LYS A 132 -17.32 -0.32 -1.71
N SER A 133 -16.56 -0.06 -0.64
CA SER A 133 -16.18 1.30 -0.23
C SER A 133 -14.87 1.80 -0.85
N MET A 134 -14.05 0.90 -1.39
CA MET A 134 -12.78 1.22 -2.05
C MET A 134 -13.05 1.92 -3.40
N ASN A 135 -13.26 3.23 -3.35
CA ASN A 135 -13.45 4.08 -4.52
C ASN A 135 -12.12 4.59 -5.09
N ILE A 136 -11.28 3.67 -5.56
CA ILE A 136 -10.06 3.97 -6.32
C ILE A 136 -10.01 3.10 -7.57
N ASP A 137 -9.28 3.53 -8.59
CA ASP A 137 -9.14 2.73 -9.80
C ASP A 137 -8.17 1.55 -9.59
N ILE A 138 -8.32 0.51 -10.42
CA ILE A 138 -7.51 -0.72 -10.36
C ILE A 138 -6.02 -0.42 -10.62
N LYS A 139 -5.71 0.61 -11.41
CA LYS A 139 -4.33 1.01 -11.73
C LYS A 139 -3.65 1.59 -10.50
N ASP A 140 -4.33 2.44 -9.74
CA ASP A 140 -3.90 2.99 -8.47
C ASP A 140 -3.74 1.88 -7.42
N MET A 141 -4.67 0.93 -7.33
CA MET A 141 -4.52 -0.27 -6.49
C MET A 141 -3.23 -1.02 -6.81
N SER A 142 -2.98 -1.25 -8.11
CA SER A 142 -1.77 -1.90 -8.60
C SER A 142 -0.51 -1.12 -8.22
N ASN A 143 -0.52 0.21 -8.36
CA ASN A 143 0.61 1.05 -7.99
C ASN A 143 0.91 0.97 -6.49
N PHE A 144 -0.11 1.05 -5.63
CA PHE A 144 0.06 0.86 -4.18
C PHE A 144 0.63 -0.51 -3.83
N TYR A 145 0.09 -1.55 -4.45
CA TYR A 145 0.56 -2.91 -4.23
C TYR A 145 2.03 -3.09 -4.63
N GLU A 146 2.45 -2.55 -5.78
CA GLU A 146 3.84 -2.61 -6.26
C GLU A 146 4.80 -1.92 -5.30
N VAL A 147 4.45 -0.73 -4.78
CA VAL A 147 5.28 -0.02 -3.81
C VAL A 147 5.37 -0.77 -2.49
N PHE A 148 4.27 -1.33 -2.01
CA PHE A 148 4.28 -2.17 -0.81
C PHE A 148 5.14 -3.42 -1.00
N LYS A 149 5.07 -4.06 -2.17
CA LYS A 149 5.91 -5.23 -2.50
C LYS A 149 7.41 -4.87 -2.50
N LEU A 150 7.77 -3.70 -3.04
CA LEU A 150 9.16 -3.21 -2.97
C LEU A 150 9.60 -2.95 -1.53
N LEU A 151 8.73 -2.39 -0.69
CA LEU A 151 8.97 -2.23 0.74
C LEU A 151 9.23 -3.57 1.43
N CYS A 152 8.43 -4.59 1.13
CA CYS A 152 8.65 -5.96 1.62
C CYS A 152 10.00 -6.54 1.20
N LYS A 153 10.42 -6.34 -0.06
CA LYS A 153 11.74 -6.79 -0.54
C LYS A 153 12.88 -6.10 0.22
N MET A 154 12.81 -4.77 0.38
CA MET A 154 13.79 -4.03 1.18
C MET A 154 13.85 -4.54 2.62
N GLY A 155 12.70 -4.79 3.24
CA GLY A 155 12.64 -5.37 4.59
C GLY A 155 13.33 -6.73 4.68
N GLY A 156 13.18 -7.59 3.67
CA GLY A 156 13.85 -8.89 3.59
C GLY A 156 15.36 -8.79 3.32
N GLU A 157 15.84 -7.74 2.65
CA GLU A 157 17.28 -7.48 2.49
C GLU A 157 17.96 -7.09 3.81
N VAL A 158 17.24 -6.35 4.66
CA VAL A 158 17.70 -5.94 6.01
C VAL A 158 17.74 -7.13 6.98
N ASP A 159 16.88 -8.13 6.80
CA ASP A 159 16.83 -9.30 7.67
C ASP A 159 17.97 -10.31 7.44
N LYS A 160 18.60 -10.27 6.27
CA LYS A 160 19.76 -11.11 5.95
C LYS A 160 20.95 -10.61 6.78
N LYS A 161 21.44 -11.46 7.70
CA LYS A 161 22.45 -11.17 8.74
C LYS A 161 23.79 -10.56 8.29
N GLU A 162 24.03 -10.35 6.99
CA GLU A 162 25.36 -10.01 6.44
C GLU A 162 25.42 -8.66 5.70
N THR A 163 24.33 -7.92 5.54
CA THR A 163 24.38 -6.61 4.88
C THR A 163 25.03 -5.58 5.81
N GLN A 164 26.31 -5.27 5.56
CA GLN A 164 26.93 -4.06 6.08
C GLN A 164 26.07 -2.87 5.64
N CYS A 165 25.64 -2.03 6.59
CA CYS A 165 24.77 -0.86 6.39
C CYS A 165 25.29 0.19 5.39
N ASN A 166 26.49 -0.04 4.84
CA ASN A 166 27.15 0.79 3.83
C ASN A 166 26.73 0.40 2.39
N THR A 167 25.86 -0.59 2.22
CA THR A 167 25.38 -1.01 0.89
C THR A 167 23.96 -0.51 0.67
N CYS A 168 23.71 0.06 -0.50
CA CYS A 168 22.37 0.47 -0.90
C CYS A 168 21.52 -0.77 -1.14
N LEU A 169 20.29 -0.76 -0.60
CA LEU A 169 19.36 -1.86 -0.86
C LEU A 169 19.05 -1.92 -2.35
N ILE A 170 19.02 -3.13 -2.90
CA ILE A 170 18.85 -3.39 -4.33
C ILE A 170 17.54 -2.75 -4.83
N ASN A 171 16.47 -2.86 -4.02
CA ASN A 171 15.14 -2.36 -4.38
C ASN A 171 14.87 -0.91 -3.93
N ALA A 172 15.81 -0.22 -3.26
CA ALA A 172 15.56 1.11 -2.70
C ALA A 172 15.26 2.16 -3.77
N ARG A 173 16.06 2.21 -4.84
CA ARG A 173 15.85 3.14 -5.95
C ARG A 173 14.42 3.06 -6.49
N GLU A 174 14.00 1.87 -6.90
CA GLU A 174 12.69 1.66 -7.51
C GLU A 174 11.56 1.96 -6.51
N PHE A 175 11.76 1.63 -5.24
CA PHE A 175 10.83 1.98 -4.17
C PHE A 175 10.64 3.50 -4.07
N TYR A 176 11.71 4.28 -3.93
CA TYR A 176 11.60 5.73 -3.74
C TYR A 176 11.01 6.43 -4.96
N GLU A 177 11.40 6.02 -6.17
CA GLU A 177 10.83 6.55 -7.41
C GLU A 177 9.31 6.35 -7.45
N LYS A 178 8.83 5.13 -7.19
CA LYS A 178 7.38 4.84 -7.20
C LYS A 178 6.65 5.43 -5.98
N TYR A 179 7.28 5.47 -4.81
CA TYR A 179 6.72 6.03 -3.58
C TYR A 179 6.50 7.55 -3.70
N GLU A 180 7.48 8.30 -4.20
CA GLU A 180 7.31 9.74 -4.44
C GLU A 180 6.30 10.01 -5.58
N ASN A 181 6.21 9.15 -6.59
CA ASN A 181 5.15 9.26 -7.60
C ASN A 181 3.75 9.09 -6.99
N LEU A 182 3.55 8.10 -6.10
CA LEU A 182 2.28 7.93 -5.38
C LEU A 182 1.93 9.16 -4.52
N LYS A 183 2.93 9.73 -3.85
CA LYS A 183 2.81 10.93 -3.02
C LYS A 183 2.45 12.18 -3.83
N ASN A 184 3.12 12.40 -4.95
CA ASN A 184 2.85 13.55 -5.83
C ASN A 184 1.50 13.40 -6.54
N SER A 185 1.00 12.17 -6.65
CA SER A 185 -0.34 11.88 -7.18
C SER A 185 -1.46 12.05 -6.14
N LEU A 186 -1.14 12.46 -4.89
CA LEU A 186 -2.13 12.83 -3.87
C LEU A 186 -2.82 14.15 -4.26
N ASP A 187 -3.76 14.07 -5.20
CA ASP A 187 -4.65 15.19 -5.54
C ASP A 187 -5.94 15.14 -4.70
N ILE A 188 -6.57 16.29 -4.48
CA ILE A 188 -7.86 16.45 -3.80
C ILE A 188 -8.93 15.57 -4.46
N ASN A 189 -8.80 15.30 -5.76
CA ASN A 189 -9.75 14.51 -6.54
C ASN A 189 -9.61 12.99 -6.38
N LYS A 190 -8.51 12.49 -5.78
CA LYS A 190 -8.24 11.04 -5.65
C LYS A 190 -9.06 10.34 -4.55
N GLY A 191 -9.87 11.10 -3.80
CA GLY A 191 -10.81 10.58 -2.82
C GLY A 191 -10.19 10.15 -1.50
N SER A 192 -11.04 9.90 -0.50
CA SER A 192 -10.62 9.59 0.87
C SER A 192 -9.87 8.26 1.00
N TYR A 193 -10.24 7.27 0.18
CA TYR A 193 -9.66 5.92 0.27
C TYR A 193 -8.21 5.89 -0.22
N TYR A 194 -7.88 6.60 -1.30
CA TYR A 194 -6.49 6.74 -1.77
C TYR A 194 -5.60 7.32 -0.67
N PHE A 195 -6.08 8.36 0.02
CA PHE A 195 -5.36 8.97 1.14
C PHE A 195 -5.18 8.00 2.32
N GLN A 196 -6.20 7.18 2.63
CA GLN A 196 -6.07 6.15 3.67
C GLN A 196 -5.00 5.12 3.33
N LEU A 197 -4.95 4.62 2.08
CA LEU A 197 -3.90 3.70 1.62
C LEU A 197 -2.51 4.32 1.70
N TRP A 198 -2.39 5.59 1.31
CA TRP A 198 -1.14 6.34 1.45
C TRP A 198 -0.68 6.41 2.91
N LEU A 199 -1.59 6.72 3.84
CA LEU A 199 -1.27 6.75 5.27
C LEU A 199 -0.85 5.37 5.79
N SER A 200 -1.53 4.29 5.40
CA SER A 200 -1.16 2.92 5.73
C SER A 200 0.26 2.60 5.25
N LEU A 201 0.56 2.86 3.98
CA LEU A 201 1.86 2.63 3.38
C LEU A 201 2.97 3.47 4.02
N SER A 202 2.68 4.74 4.35
CA SER A 202 3.63 5.62 5.04
C SER A 202 3.98 5.09 6.43
N LYS A 203 2.99 4.64 7.21
CA LYS A 203 3.22 4.02 8.52
C LYS A 203 4.06 2.75 8.41
N ASP A 204 3.83 1.96 7.37
CA ASP A 204 4.63 0.76 7.11
C ASP A 204 6.07 1.09 6.73
N TYR A 205 6.29 2.17 5.97
CA TYR A 205 7.62 2.68 5.68
C TYR A 205 8.31 3.26 6.92
N ASP A 206 7.58 3.92 7.83
CA ASP A 206 8.11 4.37 9.12
C ASP A 206 8.60 3.20 9.98
N LYS A 207 7.82 2.12 10.05
CA LYS A 207 8.24 0.88 10.73
C LYS A 207 9.47 0.26 10.10
N PHE A 208 9.57 0.28 8.78
CA PHE A 208 10.77 -0.17 8.07
C PHE A 208 12.00 0.67 8.46
N LYS A 209 11.88 2.00 8.50
CA LYS A 209 12.97 2.91 8.92
C LYS A 209 13.42 2.64 10.35
N GLU A 210 12.49 2.42 11.27
CA GLU A 210 12.79 2.06 12.66
C GLU A 210 13.56 0.73 12.72
N LYS A 211 13.09 -0.29 12.00
CA LYS A 211 13.78 -1.58 11.89
C LYS A 211 15.18 -1.45 11.29
N TYR A 212 15.35 -0.62 10.27
CA TYR A 212 16.64 -0.32 9.65
C TYR A 212 17.61 0.30 10.68
N ASN A 213 17.15 1.31 11.43
CA ASN A 213 17.94 1.97 12.47
C ASN A 213 18.34 1.02 13.61
N THR A 214 17.41 0.19 14.09
CA THR A 214 17.66 -0.76 15.19
C THR A 214 18.67 -1.85 14.83
N ARG A 215 18.88 -2.12 13.54
CA ARG A 215 19.94 -3.01 13.04
C ARG A 215 21.32 -2.35 12.99
N GLY A 216 21.46 -1.12 13.46
CA GLY A 216 22.72 -0.37 13.43
C GLY A 216 22.94 0.42 12.15
N CYS A 217 21.95 0.47 11.24
CA CYS A 217 22.03 1.24 10.01
C CYS A 217 21.49 2.65 10.24
N SER A 218 22.36 3.56 10.67
CA SER A 218 21.96 4.88 11.21
C SER A 218 21.84 6.00 10.16
N ASN A 219 22.00 5.70 8.87
CA ASN A 219 21.94 6.72 7.82
C ASN A 219 20.83 6.44 6.80
N ILE A 220 19.56 6.66 7.18
CA ILE A 220 18.42 6.65 6.23
C ILE A 220 18.66 7.65 5.09
N LYS A 221 19.29 8.80 5.41
CA LYS A 221 19.68 9.78 4.40
C LYS A 221 20.64 9.18 3.37
N PHE A 222 21.50 8.22 3.74
CA PHE A 222 22.32 7.46 2.78
C PHE A 222 21.48 6.53 1.90
N LEU A 223 20.45 5.88 2.44
CA LEU A 223 19.52 5.05 1.65
C LEU A 223 18.75 5.89 0.62
N GLU A 224 18.30 7.07 1.02
CA GLU A 224 17.63 8.05 0.15
C GLU A 224 18.60 8.65 -0.89
N THR A 225 19.79 9.06 -0.46
CA THR A 225 20.80 9.69 -1.33
C THR A 225 21.37 8.71 -2.34
N CYS A 226 21.62 7.45 -1.95
CA CYS A 226 22.09 6.42 -2.89
C CYS A 226 21.06 6.11 -3.98
N SER A 227 19.79 6.07 -3.58
CA SER A 227 18.68 5.88 -4.51
C SER A 227 18.60 7.01 -5.53
N GLN A 228 18.93 8.24 -5.14
CA GLN A 228 18.96 9.42 -6.01
C GLN A 228 20.25 9.51 -6.87
N SER A 229 21.42 9.08 -6.38
CA SER A 229 22.72 9.24 -7.07
C SER A 229 22.87 8.44 -8.37
N LEU A 230 22.17 7.33 -8.53
CA LEU A 230 22.19 6.51 -9.75
C LEU A 230 21.40 7.16 -10.93
N VAL A 231 20.81 8.35 -10.75
CA VAL A 231 20.04 9.08 -11.79
C VAL A 231 20.98 9.69 -12.84
N THR A 232 22.27 9.80 -12.52
CA THR A 232 23.29 10.27 -13.46
C THR A 232 23.96 9.08 -14.16
N LYS A 233 23.37 8.58 -15.26
CA LYS A 233 24.20 8.00 -16.34
C LYS A 233 24.83 9.20 -17.07
N SER A 234 26.11 9.33 -17.37
CA SER A 234 27.26 8.42 -17.50
C SER A 234 28.58 9.28 -17.57
N PRO A 235 29.82 8.76 -17.73
CA PRO A 235 30.21 7.43 -18.23
C PRO A 235 31.10 6.60 -17.30
N VAL A 236 31.03 5.29 -17.56
CA VAL A 236 32.00 4.27 -17.16
C VAL A 236 33.41 4.79 -17.41
N THR A 237 34.15 5.05 -16.34
CA THR A 237 35.61 4.99 -16.38
C THR A 237 36.00 3.93 -15.35
N ASN A 238 36.67 2.89 -15.83
CA ASN A 238 37.20 1.80 -15.02
C ASN A 238 37.93 2.38 -13.80
N CYS A 239 37.51 2.04 -12.58
CA CYS A 239 38.31 2.31 -11.40
C CYS A 239 39.57 1.44 -11.47
N PRO A 240 40.79 2.00 -11.54
CA PRO A 240 41.97 1.21 -11.31
C PRO A 240 42.01 0.88 -9.82
N VAL A 241 42.10 -0.40 -9.50
CA VAL A 241 42.55 -0.86 -8.18
C VAL A 241 43.96 -0.31 -7.99
N THR A 242 44.16 0.58 -7.04
CA THR A 242 45.52 0.87 -6.56
C THR A 242 45.49 0.97 -5.04
N THR A 243 46.24 0.06 -4.46
CA THR A 243 46.60 -0.07 -3.05
C THR A 243 47.07 1.24 -2.45
N SER A 244 46.61 1.51 -1.22
CA SER A 244 47.03 2.65 -0.39
C SER A 244 48.55 2.78 -0.27
N PRO A 245 49.05 4.01 -0.05
CA PRO A 245 49.71 4.23 1.24
C PRO A 245 49.32 5.54 1.92
N VAL A 246 49.47 5.52 3.25
CA VAL A 246 49.28 6.61 4.21
C VAL A 246 50.31 7.71 3.99
N THR A 247 49.90 8.98 3.86
CA THR A 247 50.73 10.14 4.25
C THR A 247 49.86 11.37 4.56
N ASN A 248 50.29 12.14 5.57
CA ASN A 248 49.59 13.22 6.25
C ASN A 248 49.60 14.58 5.51
N SER A 249 48.58 15.41 5.85
CA SER A 249 48.50 16.90 5.79
C SER A 249 47.85 17.55 4.55
N PRO A 250 47.30 18.80 4.64
CA PRO A 250 46.58 19.47 5.72
C PRO A 250 45.16 19.96 5.28
N ALA A 251 44.32 20.30 6.26
CA ALA A 251 42.95 20.82 6.03
C ALA A 251 42.97 22.15 5.27
N THR A 252 42.33 22.17 4.09
CA THR A 252 42.01 23.40 3.35
C THR A 252 40.49 23.58 3.37
N ASN A 253 40.05 24.70 3.95
CA ASN A 253 38.65 25.08 4.09
C ASN A 253 38.00 25.26 2.71
N CYS A 254 37.00 24.45 2.36
CA CYS A 254 36.08 24.76 1.27
C CYS A 254 35.05 25.79 1.75
N PRO A 255 34.79 26.87 1.00
CA PRO A 255 33.76 27.84 1.34
C PRO A 255 32.38 27.20 1.26
N ALA A 256 31.63 27.30 2.36
CA ALA A 256 30.23 26.92 2.42
C ALA A 256 29.43 27.78 1.44
N THR A 257 29.02 27.17 0.32
CA THR A 257 27.98 27.76 -0.53
C THR A 257 26.65 27.32 0.07
N GLU A 258 25.96 28.24 0.73
CA GLU A 258 24.60 28.00 1.23
C GLU A 258 23.68 27.65 0.06
N CYS A 259 23.24 26.39 0.00
CA CYS A 259 22.16 25.98 -0.88
C CYS A 259 20.83 26.43 -0.23
N PRO A 260 19.93 27.10 -0.97
CA PRO A 260 18.68 27.58 -0.40
C PRO A 260 17.78 26.39 -0.06
N VAL A 261 17.61 26.12 1.24
CA VAL A 261 16.59 25.20 1.74
C VAL A 261 15.23 25.83 1.48
N THR A 262 14.53 25.36 0.45
CA THR A 262 13.14 25.75 0.17
C THR A 262 12.25 25.40 1.37
N LYS A 263 11.85 26.44 2.11
CA LYS A 263 10.90 26.45 3.22
C LYS A 263 9.47 26.12 2.75
N ASN A 264 9.22 24.94 2.19
CA ASN A 264 7.88 24.57 1.71
C ASN A 264 7.04 23.77 2.72
N THR A 265 7.64 23.17 3.75
CA THR A 265 6.92 22.39 4.76
C THR A 265 6.00 23.24 5.64
N LEU A 266 6.41 24.49 5.94
CA LEU A 266 5.60 25.44 6.72
C LEU A 266 4.40 25.98 5.92
N ILE A 267 4.54 26.10 4.60
CA ILE A 267 3.48 26.59 3.72
C ILE A 267 2.34 25.57 3.63
N THR A 268 2.65 24.28 3.49
CA THR A 268 1.62 23.23 3.44
C THR A 268 0.84 23.10 4.75
N ILE A 269 1.52 23.19 5.90
CA ILE A 269 0.86 23.15 7.21
C ILE A 269 -0.05 24.38 7.40
N ALA A 270 0.41 25.58 7.00
CA ALA A 270 -0.39 26.80 7.09
C ALA A 270 -1.68 26.73 6.25
N ILE A 271 -1.63 26.15 5.05
CA ILE A 271 -2.81 25.98 4.18
C ILE A 271 -3.85 25.05 4.82
N ILE A 272 -3.43 23.98 5.50
CA ILE A 272 -4.33 23.04 6.19
C ILE A 272 -5.08 23.73 7.33
N PHE A 273 -4.40 24.56 8.13
CA PHE A 273 -5.03 25.31 9.22
C PHE A 273 -6.03 26.36 8.69
N VAL A 274 -5.73 27.01 7.57
CA VAL A 274 -6.66 27.95 6.92
C VAL A 274 -7.90 27.22 6.41
N ALA A 275 -7.73 26.08 5.71
CA ALA A 275 -8.85 25.29 5.20
C ALA A 275 -9.74 24.72 6.32
N ALA A 276 -9.14 24.19 7.39
CA ALA A 276 -9.87 23.69 8.56
C ALA A 276 -10.66 24.82 9.26
N SER A 277 -10.08 26.02 9.37
CA SER A 277 -10.74 27.19 9.96
C SER A 277 -11.94 27.67 9.14
N ILE A 278 -11.85 27.65 7.81
CA ILE A 278 -12.96 27.99 6.90
C ILE A 278 -14.10 26.96 7.05
N LEU A 279 -13.78 25.67 7.07
CA LEU A 279 -14.79 24.59 7.23
C LEU A 279 -15.48 24.62 8.59
N LEU A 280 -14.74 24.93 9.67
CA LEU A 280 -15.30 25.14 11.01
C LEU A 280 -16.18 26.41 11.06
N GLY A 281 -15.78 27.49 10.40
CA GLY A 281 -16.59 28.72 10.31
C GLY A 281 -17.90 28.51 9.55
N VAL A 282 -17.86 27.76 8.45
CA VAL A 282 -19.07 27.41 7.68
C VAL A 282 -19.98 26.50 8.49
N SER A 283 -19.47 25.43 9.10
CA SER A 283 -20.28 24.52 9.92
C SER A 283 -20.89 25.20 11.15
N TYR A 284 -20.15 26.10 11.82
CA TYR A 284 -20.66 26.92 12.91
C TYR A 284 -21.82 27.83 12.46
N LYS A 285 -21.70 28.50 11.30
CA LYS A 285 -22.75 29.37 10.76
C LYS A 285 -24.03 28.58 10.40
N TYR A 286 -23.89 27.39 9.81
CA TYR A 286 -25.04 26.53 9.50
C TYR A 286 -25.70 25.92 10.74
N SER A 287 -24.92 25.58 11.77
CA SER A 287 -25.44 25.11 13.05
C SER A 287 -26.25 26.19 13.76
N LEU A 288 -25.70 27.41 13.89
CA LEU A 288 -26.37 28.53 14.57
C LEU A 288 -27.67 28.95 13.85
N PHE A 289 -27.71 28.90 12.52
CA PHE A 289 -28.92 29.19 11.74
C PHE A 289 -29.97 28.07 11.79
N GLY A 290 -29.54 26.80 11.86
CA GLY A 290 -30.42 25.65 11.98
C GLY A 290 -31.23 25.64 13.28
N PHE A 291 -30.59 25.99 14.41
CA PHE A 291 -31.26 26.05 15.72
C PHE A 291 -32.27 27.21 15.80
N ARG A 292 -31.95 28.38 15.23
CA ARG A 292 -32.85 29.55 15.24
C ARG A 292 -34.16 29.30 14.47
N LYS A 293 -34.10 28.60 13.33
CA LYS A 293 -35.27 28.32 12.49
C LYS A 293 -36.18 27.24 13.07
N ARG A 294 -35.63 26.31 13.87
CA ARG A 294 -36.40 25.24 14.52
C ARG A 294 -37.17 25.76 15.73
N SER A 295 -36.54 26.62 16.55
CA SER A 295 -37.17 27.24 17.72
C SER A 295 -38.40 28.10 17.35
N GLN A 296 -38.32 28.95 16.31
CA GLN A 296 -39.47 29.77 15.88
C GLN A 296 -40.65 28.93 15.35
N LYS A 297 -40.39 27.84 14.61
CA LYS A 297 -41.45 26.95 14.11
C LYS A 297 -42.17 26.21 15.23
N GLN A 298 -41.48 25.88 16.32
CA GLN A 298 -42.07 25.20 17.47
C GLN A 298 -42.96 26.17 18.26
N HIS A 299 -42.50 27.41 18.46
CA HIS A 299 -43.24 28.46 19.16
C HIS A 299 -44.51 28.93 18.41
N LEU A 300 -44.51 28.92 17.07
CA LEU A 300 -45.69 29.19 16.24
C LEU A 300 -46.72 28.04 16.27
N ARG A 301 -46.27 26.79 16.34
CA ARG A 301 -47.15 25.62 16.45
C ARG A 301 -47.84 25.52 17.81
N GLU A 302 -47.18 25.98 18.87
CA GLU A 302 -47.78 25.99 20.22
C GLU A 302 -48.82 27.11 20.38
N LYS A 303 -48.64 28.26 19.73
CA LYS A 303 -49.64 29.35 19.75
C LYS A 303 -50.91 29.09 18.94
N LEU A 304 -50.88 28.16 17.97
CA LEU A 304 -52.06 27.74 17.20
C LEU A 304 -52.88 26.64 17.88
N LYS A 305 -52.43 26.13 19.04
CA LYS A 305 -53.09 25.05 19.80
C LYS A 305 -53.71 25.53 21.12
N LYS A 306 -53.75 26.84 21.35
CA LYS A 306 -54.47 27.51 22.44
C LYS A 306 -55.53 28.40 21.82
#